data_AF-A0A839FNX7-F1
#
_entry.id   AF-A0A839FNX7-F1
#
_cell.length_a   1.000
_cell.length_b   1.000
_cell.length_c   1.000
_cell.angle_alpha   90.00
_cell.angle_beta   90.00
_cell.angle_gamma   90.00
#
_symmetry.space_group_name_H-M   'P 1'
#
loop_
_entity.id
_entity.type
_entity.pdbx_description
1 polymer ?
#
loop_
_entity_poly.entity_id
_entity_poly.type
_entity_poly.pdbx_seq_one_letter_code
_entity_poly.pdbx_strand_id
1 'polypeptide(L)'
;MSFRTKGTIASARPDLFAKYRHYLLSTASTAFLIAAACSGAHAQQANAIYVNADGSKTSDLEAAAATWRADKEFQANWGVGAM
;
A
#
# COMPACT_ATOMS: atom_id res chain seq x y z
N MET A 1 68.06 -11.45 -2.10
CA MET A 1 66.75 -12.00 -2.51
C MET A 1 65.74 -10.86 -2.54
N SER A 2 65.14 -10.56 -3.69
CA SER A 2 64.15 -9.50 -3.85
C SER A 2 62.78 -10.13 -4.11
N PHE A 3 61.84 -9.97 -3.18
CA PHE A 3 60.45 -10.37 -3.38
C PHE A 3 59.62 -9.15 -3.79
N ARG A 4 59.26 -9.05 -5.07
CA ARG A 4 58.19 -8.16 -5.52
C ARG A 4 56.86 -8.85 -5.25
N THR A 5 56.14 -8.42 -4.21
CA THR A 5 54.71 -8.71 -4.08
C THR A 5 53.94 -7.77 -5.00
N LYS A 6 53.61 -8.25 -6.21
CA LYS A 6 52.55 -7.62 -7.02
C LYS A 6 51.23 -7.89 -6.31
N GLY A 7 50.82 -6.96 -5.45
CA GLY A 7 49.51 -6.98 -4.82
C GLY A 7 48.43 -6.71 -5.86
N THR A 8 47.87 -7.76 -6.45
CA THR A 8 46.65 -7.70 -7.25
C THR A 8 45.46 -7.51 -6.31
N ILE A 9 45.24 -6.28 -5.84
CA ILE A 9 44.06 -5.91 -5.03
C ILE A 9 43.32 -4.76 -5.72
N ALA A 10 43.04 -4.90 -7.01
CA ALA A 10 42.29 -3.88 -7.76
C ALA A 10 41.05 -4.43 -8.49
N SER A 11 40.85 -5.75 -8.58
CA SER A 11 39.81 -6.31 -9.47
C SER A 11 38.52 -6.79 -8.77
N ALA A 12 38.47 -6.87 -7.44
CA ALA A 12 37.27 -7.36 -6.73
C ALA A 12 36.25 -6.26 -6.36
N ARG A 13 36.62 -4.99 -6.50
CA ARG A 13 35.81 -3.84 -6.08
C ARG A 13 34.64 -3.46 -7.01
N PRO A 14 34.72 -3.53 -8.35
CA PRO A 14 33.61 -3.09 -9.20
C PRO A 14 32.38 -4.02 -9.11
N ASP A 15 32.60 -5.31 -8.85
CA ASP A 15 31.54 -6.32 -8.79
C ASP A 15 30.64 -6.18 -7.56
N LEU A 16 31.23 -5.77 -6.42
CA LEU A 16 30.49 -5.45 -5.20
C LEU A 16 29.66 -4.19 -5.34
N PHE A 17 30.21 -3.14 -5.97
CA PHE A 17 29.49 -1.90 -6.23
C PHE A 17 28.33 -2.10 -7.22
N ALA A 18 28.50 -2.94 -8.24
CA ALA A 18 27.45 -3.28 -9.18
C ALA A 18 26.28 -4.01 -8.50
N LYS A 19 26.59 -5.01 -7.66
CA LYS A 19 25.57 -5.72 -6.85
C LYS A 19 24.85 -4.77 -5.90
N TYR A 20 25.58 -3.93 -5.18
CA TYR A 20 24.98 -2.97 -4.24
C TYR A 20 24.04 -1.99 -4.93
N ARG A 21 24.42 -1.46 -6.10
CA ARG A 21 23.54 -0.61 -6.93
C ARG A 21 22.28 -1.35 -7.38
N HIS A 22 22.41 -2.62 -7.75
CA HIS A 22 21.27 -3.42 -8.19
C HIS A 22 20.26 -3.64 -7.06
N TYR A 23 20.75 -3.98 -5.86
CA TYR A 23 19.90 -4.07 -4.66
C TYR A 23 19.26 -2.73 -4.31
N LEU A 24 20.03 -1.63 -4.35
CA LEU A 24 19.50 -0.29 -4.05
C LEU A 24 18.38 0.12 -5.03
N LEU A 25 18.58 -0.11 -6.33
CA LEU A 25 17.58 0.16 -7.37
C LEU A 25 16.34 -0.71 -7.20
N SER A 26 16.51 -1.99 -6.87
CA SER A 26 15.41 -2.92 -6.61
C SER A 26 14.61 -2.48 -5.40
N THR A 27 15.26 -2.19 -4.27
CA THR A 27 14.60 -1.73 -3.04
C THR A 27 13.89 -0.39 -3.24
N ALA A 28 14.51 0.56 -3.94
CA ALA A 28 13.89 1.86 -4.25
C ALA A 28 12.64 1.69 -5.13
N SER A 29 12.69 0.81 -6.12
CA SER A 29 11.55 0.52 -7.01
C SER A 29 10.40 -0.12 -6.24
N THR A 30 10.69 -1.09 -5.37
CA THR A 30 9.68 -1.73 -4.52
C THR A 30 9.07 -0.74 -3.52
N ALA A 31 9.89 0.09 -2.88
CA ALA A 31 9.39 1.13 -1.96
C ALA A 31 8.49 2.14 -2.68
N PHE A 32 8.85 2.53 -3.90
CA PHE A 32 8.04 3.43 -4.73
C PHE A 32 6.69 2.79 -5.10
N LEU A 33 6.66 1.52 -5.49
CA LEU A 33 5.41 0.81 -5.79
C LEU A 33 4.51 0.67 -4.55
N ILE A 34 5.08 0.39 -3.39
CA ILE A 34 4.33 0.34 -2.13
C ILE A 34 3.78 1.72 -1.78
N ALA A 35 4.59 2.77 -1.87
CA ALA A 35 4.14 4.15 -1.61
C ALA A 35 3.03 4.59 -2.58
N ALA A 36 3.15 4.22 -3.86
CA ALA A 36 2.14 4.52 -4.88
C ALA A 36 0.83 3.72 -4.68
N ALA A 37 0.91 2.46 -4.23
CA ALA A 37 -0.28 1.68 -3.89
C ALA A 37 -0.95 2.20 -2.61
N CYS A 38 -0.16 2.63 -1.63
CA CYS A 38 -0.67 3.16 -0.37
C CYS A 38 -1.22 4.58 -0.47
N SER A 39 -0.80 5.40 -1.45
CA SER A 39 -1.26 6.80 -1.56
C SER A 39 -2.76 6.91 -1.84
N GLY A 40 -3.36 5.97 -2.57
CA GLY A 40 -4.81 5.90 -2.78
C GLY A 40 -5.59 5.62 -1.49
N ALA A 41 -5.09 4.71 -0.64
CA ALA A 41 -5.71 4.42 0.66
C ALA A 41 -5.62 5.61 1.62
N HIS A 42 -4.51 6.35 1.62
CA HIS A 42 -4.34 7.55 2.45
C HIS A 42 -5.21 8.72 1.97
N ALA A 43 -5.48 8.86 0.68
CA ALA A 43 -6.39 9.88 0.15
C ALA A 43 -7.85 9.65 0.58
N GLN A 44 -8.28 8.39 0.69
CA GLN A 44 -9.58 8.03 1.27
C GLN A 44 -9.66 8.30 2.78
N GLN A 45 -8.54 8.20 3.49
CA GLN A 45 -8.48 8.43 4.93
C GLN A 45 -8.34 9.91 5.32
N ALA A 46 -7.66 10.72 4.50
CA ALA A 46 -7.44 12.15 4.77
C ALA A 46 -8.71 13.01 4.65
N ASN A 47 -9.74 12.51 3.97
CA ASN A 47 -11.05 13.15 3.85
C ASN A 47 -12.14 12.08 3.98
N ALA A 48 -12.07 11.28 5.05
CA ALA A 48 -12.94 10.14 5.32
C ALA A 48 -14.39 10.60 5.53
N ILE A 49 -15.03 10.89 4.41
CA ILE A 49 -16.45 11.15 4.30
C ILE A 49 -17.08 9.83 3.88
N TYR A 50 -17.70 9.18 4.85
CA TYR A 50 -18.51 7.98 4.67
C TYR A 50 -19.84 8.35 4.02
N VAL A 51 -20.38 7.41 3.24
CA VAL A 51 -21.65 7.58 2.55
C VAL A 51 -22.70 6.77 3.31
N ASN A 52 -23.79 7.44 3.68
CA ASN A 52 -24.97 6.83 4.28
C ASN A 52 -25.77 6.05 3.21
N ALA A 53 -26.69 5.19 3.62
CA ALA A 53 -27.55 4.43 2.70
C ALA A 53 -28.42 5.33 1.79
N ASP A 54 -28.80 6.53 2.26
CA ASP A 54 -29.55 7.52 1.48
C ASP A 54 -28.67 8.33 0.49
N GLY A 55 -27.37 8.03 0.42
CA GLY A 55 -26.40 8.72 -0.42
C GLY A 55 -25.86 10.03 0.17
N SER A 56 -26.33 10.43 1.36
CA SER A 56 -25.76 11.57 2.08
C SER A 56 -24.38 11.23 2.65
N LYS A 57 -23.63 12.27 3.00
CA LYS A 57 -22.22 12.19 3.38
C LYS A 57 -22.06 12.53 4.86
N THR A 58 -21.30 11.72 5.58
CA THR A 58 -21.01 11.90 7.02
C THR A 58 -19.54 11.65 7.31
N SER A 59 -18.97 12.32 8.30
CA SER A 59 -17.63 12.01 8.82
C SER A 59 -17.63 10.91 9.88
N ASP A 60 -18.81 10.46 10.31
CA ASP A 60 -18.97 9.44 11.34
C ASP A 60 -19.21 8.07 10.69
N LEU A 61 -18.23 7.18 10.84
CA LEU A 61 -18.26 5.82 10.32
C LEU A 61 -19.40 5.00 10.93
N GLU A 62 -19.63 5.11 12.24
CA GLU A 62 -20.65 4.31 12.91
C GLU A 62 -22.04 4.80 12.56
N ALA A 63 -22.21 6.12 12.39
CA ALA A 63 -23.45 6.67 11.85
C ALA A 63 -23.71 6.14 10.43
N ALA A 64 -22.72 6.15 9.54
CA ALA A 64 -22.86 5.59 8.19
C ALA A 64 -23.20 4.10 8.23
N ALA A 65 -22.44 3.30 8.97
CA ALA A 65 -22.66 1.87 9.09
C ALA A 65 -24.05 1.54 9.67
N ALA A 66 -24.56 2.35 10.62
CA ALA A 66 -25.91 2.19 11.15
C ALA A 66 -26.98 2.38 10.06
N THR A 67 -26.82 3.35 9.15
CA THR A 67 -27.77 3.54 8.04
C THR A 67 -27.79 2.34 7.09
N TRP A 68 -26.64 1.77 6.75
CA TRP A 68 -26.55 0.57 5.90
C TRP A 68 -27.14 -0.68 6.57
N ARG A 69 -26.98 -0.85 7.89
CA ARG A 69 -27.60 -1.95 8.63
C ARG A 69 -29.12 -1.81 8.70
N ALA A 70 -29.62 -0.58 8.75
CA ALA A 70 -31.05 -0.29 8.75
C ALA A 70 -31.67 -0.40 7.35
N ASP A 71 -30.86 -0.23 6.30
CA ASP A 71 -31.32 -0.25 4.92
C ASP A 71 -31.97 -1.59 4.55
N LYS A 72 -33.17 -1.50 3.98
CA LYS A 72 -33.99 -2.67 3.74
C LYS A 72 -33.40 -3.60 2.68
N GLU A 73 -32.63 -3.09 1.71
CA GLU A 73 -31.96 -3.92 0.69
C GLU A 73 -30.89 -4.83 1.29
N PHE A 74 -30.30 -4.43 2.42
CA PHE A 74 -29.24 -5.14 3.12
C PHE A 74 -29.73 -5.93 4.34
N GLN A 75 -31.02 -5.84 4.67
CA GLN A 75 -31.60 -6.73 5.66
C GLN A 75 -31.83 -8.11 5.06
N ALA A 76 -31.34 -9.14 5.73
CA ALA A 76 -31.52 -10.54 5.33
C ALA A 76 -32.99 -10.98 5.25
N ASN A 77 -33.94 -10.16 5.74
CA ASN A 77 -35.38 -10.38 5.68
C ASN A 77 -36.07 -9.73 4.47
N TRP A 78 -35.35 -8.99 3.61
CA TRP A 78 -35.92 -8.25 2.48
C TRP A 78 -36.74 -9.13 1.54
N GLY A 79 -36.31 -10.37 1.32
CA GLY A 79 -37.02 -11.36 0.50
C GLY A 79 -38.07 -12.20 1.26
N VAL A 80 -38.19 -12.05 2.57
CA VAL A 80 -39.13 -12.84 3.41
C VAL A 80 -40.46 -12.13 3.59
N GLY A 81 -40.48 -10.80 3.56
CA GLY A 81 -41.72 -9.99 3.58
C GLY A 81 -42.38 -9.78 2.21
N ALA A 82 -41.77 -10.30 1.14
CA ALA A 82 -42.30 -10.26 -0.22
C ALA A 82 -43.10 -11.54 -0.61
N MET A 83 -43.36 -12.43 0.36
CA MET A 83 -44.22 -13.62 0.22
C MET A 83 -45.56 -13.42 0.91
#